data_AF-A0A1C5MNC4-F1
#
_entry.id   AF-A0A1C5MNC4-F1
#
_cell.length_a   1.000
_cell.length_b   1.000
_cell.length_c   1.000
_cell.angle_alpha   90.00
_cell.angle_beta   90.00
_cell.angle_gamma   90.00
#
_symmetry.space_group_name_H-M   'P 1'
#
loop_
_entity.id
_entity.type
_entity.pdbx_description
1 polymer ?
#
loop_
_entity_poly.entity_id
_entity_poly.type
_entity_poly.pdbx_seq_one_letter_code
_entity_poly.pdbx_strand_id
1 'polypeptide(L)'
;MKCARIGNADTFEKIVFAFASEDSDIRLDELGIMNLSSTGEKRKILIVENDVSSLKFLISLLEDRYEIITACDGKIGLRLLEENHKDLALVLINFQIPVLSGFDFLRKVQEDTFLSLIPIIVMTANDTPKTEVICLNLGATDYIRKPYNAELIRKRLENVIKLRESSVSLREIEKDSLTGLYTEQAFYDTIIMKAILIFTTNRKSPSRIKVEERLKPLSIS
;
A
#
# COMPACT_ATOMS: atom_id res chain seq x y z
N MET A 1 12.01 -29.86 2.65
CA MET A 1 11.78 -28.54 3.28
C MET A 1 11.78 -28.73 4.78
N LYS A 2 12.67 -28.06 5.52
CA LYS A 2 12.66 -28.05 7.00
C LYS A 2 12.44 -26.62 7.48
N CYS A 3 11.62 -26.43 8.50
CA CYS A 3 11.37 -25.13 9.11
C CYS A 3 11.92 -25.09 10.55
N ALA A 4 12.56 -23.98 10.92
CA ALA A 4 13.04 -23.75 12.27
C ALA A 4 12.44 -22.45 12.83
N ARG A 5 12.00 -22.52 14.09
CA ARG A 5 11.56 -21.36 14.87
C ARG A 5 12.77 -20.68 15.50
N ILE A 6 12.91 -19.38 15.30
CA ILE A 6 13.95 -18.57 15.95
C ILE A 6 13.27 -17.49 16.79
N GLY A 7 13.50 -17.54 18.11
CA GLY A 7 12.94 -16.61 19.10
C GLY A 7 12.76 -17.25 20.49
N ASN A 8 12.55 -16.44 21.52
CA ASN A 8 12.22 -16.92 22.88
C ASN A 8 10.74 -17.32 22.99
N ALA A 9 10.33 -17.87 24.14
CA ALA A 9 8.97 -18.38 24.34
C ALA A 9 7.88 -17.31 24.18
N ASP A 10 8.20 -16.05 24.49
CA ASP A 10 7.24 -14.94 24.54
C ASP A 10 7.34 -13.94 23.36
N THR A 11 8.36 -14.07 22.50
CA THR A 11 8.55 -13.19 21.34
C THR A 11 8.78 -14.00 20.06
N PHE A 12 7.93 -13.75 19.07
CA PHE A 12 8.03 -14.32 17.73
C PHE A 12 8.90 -13.42 16.85
N GLU A 13 10.15 -13.79 16.62
CA GLU A 13 11.09 -12.98 15.84
C GLU A 13 11.20 -13.45 14.38
N LYS A 14 11.27 -14.76 14.11
CA LYS A 14 11.35 -15.28 12.72
C LYS A 14 10.99 -16.76 12.57
N ILE A 15 10.50 -17.14 11.38
CA ILE A 15 10.49 -18.53 10.89
C ILE A 15 11.44 -18.60 9.70
N VAL A 16 12.35 -19.58 9.71
CA VAL A 16 13.28 -19.83 8.61
C VAL A 16 12.88 -21.12 7.91
N PHE A 17 12.70 -21.04 6.58
CA PHE A 17 12.50 -22.20 5.72
C PHE A 17 13.81 -22.51 4.98
N ALA A 18 14.30 -23.73 5.13
CA ALA A 18 15.48 -24.20 4.40
C ALA A 18 15.09 -25.31 3.41
N PHE A 19 15.55 -25.16 2.18
CA PHE A 19 15.58 -26.21 1.18
C PHE A 19 16.99 -26.81 1.20
N ALA A 20 17.09 -28.09 1.60
CA ALA A 20 18.33 -28.83 1.54
C ALA A 20 18.20 -29.86 0.41
N SER A 21 19.09 -29.83 -0.58
CA SER A 21 19.41 -30.99 -1.41
C SER A 21 20.33 -31.90 -0.60
N GLU A 22 20.14 -33.21 -0.68
CA GLU A 22 20.74 -34.19 0.25
C GLU A 22 22.28 -34.28 0.22
N ASP A 23 22.98 -33.65 -0.73
CA ASP A 23 24.43 -33.80 -0.93
C ASP A 23 25.27 -32.50 -0.91
N SER A 24 24.77 -31.41 -0.30
CA SER A 24 25.51 -30.14 -0.24
C SER A 24 25.56 -29.59 1.19
N ASP A 25 26.76 -29.41 1.74
CA ASP A 25 26.96 -28.66 2.98
C ASP A 25 26.38 -27.24 2.82
N ILE A 26 25.35 -26.93 3.60
CA ILE A 26 24.63 -25.65 3.56
C ILE A 26 25.60 -24.56 4.02
N ARG A 27 26.10 -23.77 3.08
CA ARG A 27 26.78 -22.51 3.34
C ARG A 27 25.76 -21.49 3.86
N LEU A 28 26.02 -20.86 5.00
CA LEU A 28 25.14 -19.88 5.67
C LEU A 28 24.78 -18.68 4.78
N ASP A 29 25.58 -18.48 3.75
CA ASP A 29 25.52 -17.47 2.70
C ASP A 29 24.51 -17.79 1.57
N GLU A 30 24.04 -19.05 1.44
CA GLU A 30 23.01 -19.48 0.48
C GLU A 30 21.62 -19.67 1.09
N LEU A 31 21.46 -19.38 2.39
CA LEU A 31 20.12 -19.23 2.97
C LEU A 31 19.45 -18.04 2.28
N GLY A 32 18.46 -18.31 1.43
CA GLY A 32 17.53 -17.32 0.91
C GLY A 32 16.75 -16.72 2.09
N ILE A 33 17.36 -15.76 2.77
CA ILE A 33 16.71 -15.03 3.84
C ILE A 33 15.64 -14.17 3.17
N MET A 34 14.38 -14.63 3.19
CA MET A 34 13.23 -13.73 3.08
C MET A 34 13.30 -12.79 4.29
N ASN A 35 14.00 -11.68 4.12
CA ASN A 35 13.97 -10.56 5.04
C ASN A 35 12.64 -9.85 4.84
N LEU A 36 11.68 -10.14 5.72
CA LEU A 36 10.56 -9.23 5.95
C LEU A 36 11.16 -7.93 6.55
N SER A 37 11.57 -7.03 5.65
CA SER A 37 12.11 -5.68 5.89
C SER A 37 12.69 -5.39 7.29
N SER A 38 13.92 -5.84 7.53
CA SER A 38 14.75 -5.29 8.61
C SER A 38 15.98 -4.60 8.04
N THR A 39 15.78 -3.61 7.17
CA THR A 39 16.72 -2.49 7.14
C THR A 39 16.37 -1.62 8.34
N GLY A 40 17.37 -1.19 9.12
CA GLY A 40 17.19 -0.32 10.29
C GLY A 40 16.68 1.08 9.97
N GLU A 41 16.11 1.29 8.79
CA GLU A 41 15.57 2.57 8.33
C GLU A 41 14.10 2.68 8.69
N LYS A 42 13.74 3.83 9.26
CA LYS A 42 12.37 4.14 9.63
C LYS A 42 11.52 4.28 8.37
N ARG A 43 10.29 3.82 8.45
CA ARG A 43 9.34 3.90 7.33
C ARG A 43 8.92 5.35 7.19
N LYS A 44 8.88 5.86 5.96
CA LYS A 44 8.53 7.26 5.68
C LYS A 44 7.03 7.44 5.66
N ILE A 45 6.50 8.40 6.41
CA ILE A 45 5.08 8.76 6.43
C ILE A 45 4.90 10.25 6.13
N LEU A 46 3.77 10.59 5.51
CA LEU A 46 3.38 11.97 5.28
C LEU A 46 2.25 12.35 6.24
N ILE A 47 2.39 13.46 6.95
CA ILE A 47 1.34 14.04 7.81
C ILE A 47 0.89 15.36 7.21
N VAL A 48 -0.38 15.43 6.83
CA VAL A 48 -1.03 16.64 6.30
C VAL A 48 -1.97 17.19 7.38
N GLU A 49 -1.53 18.23 8.08
CA GLU A 49 -2.23 18.84 9.21
C GLU A 49 -1.91 20.33 9.31
N ASN A 50 -2.94 21.16 9.42
CA ASN A 50 -2.80 22.62 9.46
C ASN A 50 -2.73 23.19 10.88
N ASP A 51 -3.21 22.45 11.89
CA ASP A 51 -3.09 22.86 13.29
C ASP A 51 -1.70 22.49 13.85
N VAL A 52 -0.94 23.51 14.28
CA VAL A 52 0.45 23.35 14.73
C VAL A 52 0.55 22.49 15.99
N SER A 53 -0.43 22.59 16.89
CA SER A 53 -0.45 21.84 18.16
C SER A 53 -0.69 20.34 17.90
N SER A 54 -1.69 20.03 17.07
CA SER A 54 -2.02 18.70 16.56
C SER A 54 -0.82 18.08 15.84
N LEU A 55 -0.19 18.83 14.91
CA LEU A 55 0.97 18.38 14.16
C LEU A 55 2.14 18.04 15.10
N LYS A 56 2.48 18.92 16.05
CA LYS A 56 3.56 18.66 17.02
C LYS A 56 3.30 17.41 17.87
N PHE A 57 2.06 17.20 18.30
CA PHE A 57 1.68 15.99 19.02
C PHE A 57 1.84 14.72 18.16
N LEU A 58 1.42 14.76 16.90
CA LEU A 58 1.57 13.62 15.99
C LEU A 58 3.03 13.30 15.71
N ILE A 59 3.87 14.32 15.52
CA ILE A 59 5.32 14.16 15.34
C ILE A 59 5.92 13.48 16.57
N SER A 60 5.71 14.02 17.77
CA SER A 60 6.30 13.44 18.99
C SER A 60 5.81 12.03 19.30
N LEU A 61 4.59 11.69 18.85
CA LEU A 61 4.02 10.35 19.02
C LEU A 61 4.67 9.30 18.10
N LEU A 62 5.12 9.71 16.91
CA LEU A 62 5.44 8.82 15.78
C LEU A 62 6.90 8.89 15.31
N GLU A 63 7.64 9.93 15.67
CA GLU A 63 9.02 10.18 15.21
C GLU A 63 10.00 9.11 15.70
N ASP A 64 9.69 8.37 16.77
CA ASP A 64 10.49 7.26 17.27
C ASP A 64 10.49 6.07 16.30
N ARG A 65 9.40 5.86 15.55
CA ARG A 65 9.23 4.72 14.62
C ARG A 65 9.29 5.08 13.14
N TYR A 66 8.96 6.32 12.78
CA TYR A 66 8.78 6.73 11.39
C TYR A 66 9.66 7.93 11.02
N GLU A 67 10.07 7.99 9.76
CA GLU A 67 10.58 9.22 9.16
C GLU A 67 9.37 10.05 8.73
N ILE A 68 9.27 11.31 9.17
CA ILE A 68 8.06 12.10 9.01
C ILE A 68 8.30 13.26 8.04
N ILE A 69 7.49 13.31 6.98
CA ILE A 69 7.33 14.49 6.13
C ILE A 69 6.03 15.17 6.52
N THR A 70 6.01 16.50 6.54
CA THR A 70 4.84 17.27 6.97
C THR A 70 4.36 18.24 5.90
N ALA A 71 3.05 18.42 5.79
CA ALA A 71 2.41 19.45 4.98
C ALA A 71 1.35 20.20 5.80
N CYS A 72 1.26 21.52 5.61
CA CYS A 72 0.29 22.37 6.31
C CYS A 72 -1.03 22.55 5.54
N ASP A 73 -1.11 22.11 4.28
CA ASP A 73 -2.32 22.16 3.47
C ASP A 73 -2.38 20.99 2.48
N GLY A 74 -3.57 20.74 1.91
CA GLY A 74 -3.79 19.59 1.05
C GLY A 74 -3.09 19.67 -0.31
N LYS A 75 -2.77 20.87 -0.81
CA LYS A 75 -2.06 21.04 -2.09
C LYS A 75 -0.58 20.71 -1.93
N ILE A 76 0.04 21.20 -0.86
CA ILE A 76 1.42 20.84 -0.51
C ILE A 76 1.49 19.34 -0.20
N GLY A 77 0.51 18.81 0.54
CA GLY A 77 0.43 17.38 0.84
C GLY A 77 0.37 16.52 -0.43
N LEU A 78 -0.45 16.90 -1.42
CA LEU A 78 -0.58 16.14 -2.66
C LEU A 78 0.71 16.19 -3.49
N ARG A 79 1.35 17.36 -3.57
CA ARG A 79 2.65 17.49 -4.24
C ARG A 79 3.72 16.63 -3.56
N LEU A 80 3.81 16.65 -2.23
CA LEU A 80 4.79 15.83 -1.50
C LEU A 80 4.50 14.34 -1.65
N LEU A 81 3.22 13.95 -1.72
CA LEU A 81 2.81 12.60 -2.04
C LEU A 81 3.29 12.19 -3.43
N GLU A 82 3.06 13.01 -4.46
CA GLU A 82 3.55 12.79 -5.84
C GLU A 82 5.07 12.67 -5.91
N GLU A 83 5.81 13.54 -5.20
CA GLU A 83 7.27 13.54 -5.19
C GLU A 83 7.87 12.31 -4.48
N ASN A 84 7.20 11.81 -3.43
CA ASN A 84 7.75 10.77 -2.54
C ASN A 84 7.01 9.42 -2.61
N HIS A 85 6.10 9.22 -3.57
CA HIS A 85 5.19 8.07 -3.62
C HIS A 85 5.88 6.68 -3.58
N LYS A 86 7.13 6.59 -4.05
CA LYS A 86 7.90 5.34 -4.08
C LYS A 86 8.36 4.89 -2.70
N ASP A 87 8.66 5.84 -1.82
CA ASP A 87 9.25 5.58 -0.51
C ASP A 87 8.24 5.76 0.64
N LEU A 88 7.08 6.37 0.36
CA LEU A 88 6.03 6.59 1.34
C LEU A 88 5.33 5.27 1.72
N ALA A 89 5.32 4.99 3.02
CA ALA A 89 4.61 3.88 3.63
C ALA A 89 3.12 4.19 3.84
N LEU A 90 2.78 5.44 4.21
CA LEU A 90 1.44 5.84 4.62
C LEU A 90 1.26 7.37 4.59
N VAL A 91 0.04 7.83 4.36
CA VAL A 91 -0.37 9.24 4.53
C VAL A 91 -1.40 9.37 5.65
N LEU A 92 -1.16 10.29 6.58
CA LEU A 92 -2.16 10.81 7.52
C LEU A 92 -2.64 12.17 7.02
N ILE A 93 -3.95 12.35 6.87
CA ILE A 93 -4.52 13.61 6.40
C ILE A 93 -5.64 14.09 7.29
N ASN A 94 -5.54 15.31 7.82
CA ASN A 94 -6.66 15.97 8.47
C ASN A 94 -7.76 16.25 7.42
N PHE A 95 -8.98 15.87 7.75
CA PHE A 95 -10.12 15.92 6.85
C PHE A 95 -10.50 17.36 6.48
N GLN A 96 -10.42 18.25 7.47
CA GLN A 96 -10.70 19.68 7.32
C GLN A 96 -9.37 20.43 7.30
N ILE A 97 -8.83 20.59 6.09
CA ILE A 97 -7.58 21.31 5.82
C ILE A 97 -7.81 22.35 4.73
N PRO A 98 -7.04 23.45 4.72
CA PRO A 98 -7.20 24.52 3.74
C PRO A 98 -6.72 24.11 2.34
N VAL A 99 -7.07 24.94 1.35
CA VAL A 99 -6.66 24.89 -0.06
C VAL A 99 -7.23 23.70 -0.85
N LEU A 100 -7.09 22.47 -0.35
CA LEU A 100 -7.62 21.26 -0.94
C LEU A 100 -8.21 20.41 0.18
N SER A 101 -9.53 20.17 0.14
CA SER A 101 -10.20 19.40 1.20
C SER A 101 -9.73 17.94 1.23
N GLY A 102 -9.87 17.25 2.37
CA GLY A 102 -9.58 15.81 2.45
C GLY A 102 -10.36 14.98 1.44
N PHE A 103 -11.59 15.38 1.10
CA PHE A 103 -12.39 14.77 0.03
C PHE A 103 -11.73 14.89 -1.34
N ASP A 104 -11.31 16.11 -1.71
CA ASP A 104 -10.67 16.38 -2.99
C ASP A 104 -9.30 15.71 -3.08
N PHE A 105 -8.57 15.67 -1.97
CA PHE A 105 -7.31 14.96 -1.87
C PHE A 105 -7.50 13.47 -2.19
N LEU A 106 -8.44 12.79 -1.52
CA LEU A 106 -8.72 11.37 -1.77
C LEU A 106 -9.11 11.12 -3.23
N ARG A 107 -10.00 11.94 -3.80
CA ARG A 107 -10.41 11.80 -5.21
C ARG A 107 -9.22 11.86 -6.16
N LYS A 108 -8.35 12.86 -6.01
CA LYS A 108 -7.16 13.03 -6.85
C LYS A 108 -6.18 11.87 -6.72
N VAL A 109 -5.99 11.36 -5.51
CA VAL A 109 -5.14 10.18 -5.29
C VAL A 109 -5.72 8.95 -6.00
N GLN A 110 -7.04 8.76 -5.95
CA GLN A 110 -7.70 7.63 -6.61
C GLN A 110 -7.69 7.71 -8.14
N GLU A 111 -7.52 8.91 -8.71
CA GLU A 111 -7.37 9.10 -10.16
C GLU A 111 -5.99 8.63 -10.67
N ASP A 112 -4.99 8.51 -9.80
CA ASP A 112 -3.64 8.06 -10.14
C ASP A 112 -3.39 6.60 -9.71
N THR A 113 -2.92 5.77 -10.65
CA THR A 113 -2.72 4.34 -10.43
C THR A 113 -1.60 4.03 -9.43
N PHE A 114 -0.59 4.89 -9.29
CA PHE A 114 0.51 4.71 -8.35
C PHE A 114 0.20 5.30 -6.99
N LEU A 115 -0.42 6.48 -6.95
CA LEU A 115 -0.76 7.14 -5.68
C LEU A 115 -1.85 6.38 -4.92
N SER A 116 -2.83 5.80 -5.63
CA SER A 116 -3.89 4.96 -5.04
C SER A 116 -3.39 3.70 -4.32
N LEU A 117 -2.13 3.29 -4.53
CA LEU A 117 -1.50 2.17 -3.82
C LEU A 117 -0.94 2.57 -2.44
N ILE A 118 -0.92 3.85 -2.13
CA ILE A 118 -0.43 4.36 -0.85
C ILE A 118 -1.62 4.46 0.11
N PRO A 119 -1.56 3.81 1.28
CA PRO A 119 -2.68 3.86 2.20
C PRO A 119 -2.82 5.25 2.80
N ILE A 120 -4.06 5.73 2.83
CA ILE A 120 -4.42 7.02 3.40
C ILE A 120 -5.31 6.80 4.60
N ILE A 121 -4.87 7.28 5.76
CA ILE A 121 -5.69 7.33 6.97
C ILE A 121 -6.18 8.77 7.17
N VAL A 122 -7.50 8.94 7.22
CA VAL A 122 -8.13 10.25 7.42
C VAL A 122 -8.28 10.56 8.90
N MET A 123 -7.85 11.73 9.34
CA MET A 123 -8.04 12.24 10.70
C MET A 123 -9.20 13.23 10.72
N THR A 124 -10.22 13.03 11.54
CA THR A 124 -11.40 13.90 11.56
C THR A 124 -11.83 14.28 12.97
N ALA A 125 -12.20 15.55 13.16
CA ALA A 125 -12.92 16.01 14.35
C ALA A 125 -14.43 15.80 14.25
N ASN A 126 -14.95 15.59 13.03
CA ASN A 126 -16.35 15.32 12.80
C ASN A 126 -16.64 13.82 12.96
N ASP A 127 -17.47 13.48 13.94
CA ASP A 127 -17.79 12.11 14.36
C ASP A 127 -19.18 11.66 13.87
N THR A 128 -19.56 12.08 12.65
CA THR A 128 -20.79 11.54 12.07
C THR A 128 -20.48 10.26 11.30
N PRO A 129 -21.23 9.15 11.52
CA PRO A 129 -21.06 7.92 10.76
C PRO A 129 -21.12 8.12 9.24
N LYS A 130 -21.87 9.15 8.78
CA LYS A 130 -21.94 9.52 7.37
C LYS A 130 -20.58 9.95 6.81
N THR A 131 -19.82 10.76 7.56
CA THR A 131 -18.51 11.23 7.11
C THR A 131 -17.52 10.08 6.94
N GLU A 132 -17.51 9.14 7.87
CA GLU A 132 -16.63 7.96 7.83
C GLU A 132 -16.91 7.09 6.61
N VAL A 133 -18.19 6.78 6.36
CA VAL A 133 -18.59 6.00 5.19
C VAL A 133 -18.17 6.69 3.90
N ILE A 134 -18.29 8.02 3.82
CA ILE A 134 -17.87 8.75 2.61
C ILE A 134 -16.35 8.68 2.44
N CYS A 135 -15.55 8.84 3.50
CA CYS A 135 -14.09 8.73 3.41
C CYS A 135 -13.65 7.35 2.89
N LEU A 136 -14.22 6.28 3.45
CA LEU A 136 -13.92 4.91 3.05
C LEU A 136 -14.33 4.65 1.59
N ASN A 137 -15.50 5.13 1.16
CA ASN A 137 -15.96 5.02 -0.22
C ASN A 137 -15.09 5.79 -1.23
N LEU A 138 -14.38 6.82 -0.77
CA LEU A 138 -13.43 7.59 -1.58
C LEU A 138 -12.01 7.02 -1.56
N GLY A 139 -11.82 5.83 -0.97
CA GLY A 139 -10.55 5.12 -0.98
C GLY A 139 -9.64 5.42 0.21
N ALA A 140 -10.14 6.03 1.29
CA ALA A 140 -9.42 6.02 2.55
C ALA A 140 -9.27 4.58 3.04
N THR A 141 -8.07 4.21 3.48
CA THR A 141 -7.78 2.88 4.03
C THR A 141 -8.35 2.71 5.42
N ASP A 142 -8.31 3.78 6.22
CA ASP A 142 -8.83 3.82 7.58
C ASP A 142 -9.10 5.28 7.99
N TYR A 143 -9.60 5.48 9.22
CA TYR A 143 -9.77 6.79 9.80
C TYR A 143 -9.44 6.82 11.30
N ILE A 144 -9.11 8.01 11.79
CA ILE A 144 -8.81 8.31 13.19
C ILE A 144 -9.70 9.48 13.62
N ARG A 145 -10.46 9.28 14.70
CA ARG A 145 -11.26 10.35 15.31
C ARG A 145 -10.38 11.19 16.24
N LYS A 146 -10.62 12.50 16.25
CA LYS A 146 -10.10 13.44 17.26
C LYS A 146 -11.12 13.49 18.42
N PRO A 147 -10.69 13.63 19.70
CA PRO A 147 -9.32 13.79 20.17
C PRO A 147 -8.49 12.49 20.04
N TYR A 148 -7.19 12.66 19.86
CA TYR A 148 -6.28 11.55 19.58
C TYR A 148 -6.09 10.62 20.78
N ASN A 149 -6.20 9.32 20.54
CA ASN A 149 -5.69 8.29 21.43
C ASN A 149 -4.35 7.77 20.87
N ALA A 150 -3.26 8.03 21.59
CA ALA A 150 -1.89 7.71 21.19
C ALA A 150 -1.69 6.24 20.83
N GLU A 151 -2.21 5.33 21.64
CA GLU A 151 -2.07 3.89 21.44
C GLU A 151 -2.86 3.42 20.21
N LEU A 152 -4.08 3.92 20.05
CA LEU A 152 -4.93 3.60 18.90
C LEU A 152 -4.30 4.06 17.59
N ILE A 153 -3.72 5.27 17.56
CA ILE A 153 -3.02 5.78 16.36
C ILE A 153 -1.88 4.84 16.00
N ARG A 154 -1.00 4.52 16.95
CA ARG A 154 0.14 3.62 16.70
C ARG A 154 -0.33 2.28 16.16
N LYS A 155 -1.34 1.67 16.77
CA LYS A 155 -1.86 0.37 16.33
C LYS A 155 -2.49 0.42 14.93
N ARG A 156 -3.22 1.49 14.59
CA ARG A 156 -3.76 1.66 13.24
C ARG A 156 -2.67 1.80 12.19
N LEU A 157 -1.67 2.64 12.44
CA LEU A 157 -0.54 2.80 11.51
C LEU A 157 0.25 1.49 11.36
N GLU A 158 0.58 0.82 12.46
CA GLU A 158 1.27 -0.47 12.47
C GLU A 158 0.51 -1.50 11.63
N ASN A 159 -0.82 -1.62 11.82
CA ASN A 159 -1.64 -2.58 11.10
C ASN A 159 -1.73 -2.26 9.61
N VAL A 160 -1.99 -1.00 9.24
CA VAL A 160 -2.14 -0.59 7.84
C VAL A 160 -0.83 -0.77 7.07
N ILE A 161 0.31 -0.37 7.66
CA ILE A 161 1.62 -0.53 7.03
C ILE A 161 1.95 -2.02 6.89
N LYS A 162 1.77 -2.82 7.93
CA LYS A 162 2.05 -4.26 7.90
C LYS A 162 1.20 -4.98 6.84
N LEU A 163 -0.07 -4.63 6.71
CA LEU A 163 -0.97 -5.19 5.69
C LEU A 163 -0.51 -4.83 4.27
N ARG A 164 -0.11 -3.57 4.05
CA ARG A 164 0.43 -3.11 2.77
C ARG A 164 1.72 -3.85 2.41
N GLU A 165 2.68 -3.90 3.32
CA GLU A 165 3.96 -4.60 3.12
C GLU A 165 3.74 -6.09 2.84
N SER A 166 2.88 -6.75 3.62
CA SER A 166 2.53 -8.16 3.37
C SER A 166 1.93 -8.36 1.98
N SER A 167 1.06 -7.46 1.54
CA SER A 167 0.44 -7.51 0.21
C SER A 167 1.46 -7.27 -0.91
N VAL A 168 2.44 -6.39 -0.70
CA VAL A 168 3.53 -6.15 -1.66
C VAL A 168 4.44 -7.36 -1.74
N SER A 169 4.85 -7.96 -0.61
CA SER A 169 5.69 -9.15 -0.60
C SER A 169 5.03 -10.35 -1.31
N LEU A 170 3.71 -10.52 -1.18
CA LEU A 170 2.98 -11.55 -1.93
C LEU A 170 3.08 -11.33 -3.45
N ARG A 171 2.99 -10.07 -3.92
CA ARG A 171 3.17 -9.73 -5.34
C ARG A 171 4.60 -9.88 -5.84
N GLU A 172 5.58 -9.85 -4.96
CA GLU A 172 6.97 -10.15 -5.31
C GLU A 172 7.20 -11.65 -5.46
N ILE A 173 6.53 -12.48 -4.66
CA ILE A 173 6.53 -13.95 -4.82
C ILE A 173 5.87 -14.35 -6.15
N GLU A 174 4.89 -13.57 -6.58
CA GLU A 174 4.27 -13.71 -7.91
C GLU A 174 5.22 -13.39 -9.07
N LYS A 175 6.45 -12.92 -8.82
CA LYS A 175 7.47 -12.71 -9.84
C LYS A 175 8.53 -13.81 -9.77
N ASP A 176 8.88 -14.36 -10.94
CA ASP A 176 9.96 -15.29 -11.13
C ASP A 176 11.30 -14.68 -10.68
N SER A 177 12.03 -15.40 -9.82
CA SER A 177 13.25 -14.91 -9.17
C SER A 177 14.44 -14.75 -10.10
N LEU A 178 14.44 -15.42 -11.27
CA LEU A 178 15.54 -15.39 -12.22
C LEU A 178 15.38 -14.25 -13.26
N THR A 179 14.14 -13.90 -13.59
CA THR A 179 13.83 -12.94 -14.66
C THR A 179 13.14 -11.66 -14.20
N GLY A 180 12.56 -11.64 -12.99
CA GLY A 180 11.75 -10.52 -12.49
C GLY A 180 10.40 -10.35 -13.20
N LEU A 181 10.06 -11.27 -14.11
CA LEU A 181 8.76 -11.35 -14.78
C LEU A 181 7.72 -11.97 -13.84
N TYR A 182 6.43 -11.76 -14.10
CA TYR A 182 5.40 -12.50 -13.38
C TYR A 182 5.55 -14.00 -13.63
N THR A 183 5.38 -14.81 -12.59
CA THR A 183 5.13 -16.25 -12.69
C THR A 183 3.94 -16.49 -13.61
N GLU A 184 3.94 -17.61 -14.32
CA GLU A 184 2.88 -17.94 -15.27
C GLU A 184 1.48 -17.83 -14.62
N GLN A 185 1.32 -18.38 -13.42
CA GLN A 185 0.08 -18.30 -12.64
C GLN A 185 -0.33 -16.85 -12.35
N ALA A 186 0.58 -16.02 -11.83
CA ALA A 186 0.30 -14.64 -11.48
C ALA A 186 0.05 -13.73 -12.69
N PHE A 187 0.71 -14.03 -13.81
CA PHE A 187 0.48 -13.35 -15.08
C PHE A 187 -0.97 -13.56 -15.54
N TYR A 188 -1.46 -14.81 -15.53
CA TYR A 188 -2.84 -15.11 -15.89
C TYR A 188 -3.84 -14.47 -14.92
N ASP A 189 -3.61 -14.55 -13.61
CA ASP A 189 -4.50 -13.94 -12.62
C ASP A 189 -4.56 -12.41 -12.78
N THR A 190 -3.42 -11.78 -13.06
CA THR A 190 -3.35 -10.33 -13.31
C THR A 190 -4.10 -9.92 -14.58
N ILE A 191 -3.90 -10.65 -15.68
CA ILE A 191 -4.56 -10.39 -16.97
C ILE A 191 -6.07 -10.62 -16.85
N ILE A 192 -6.48 -11.74 -16.23
CA ILE A 192 -7.90 -12.11 -16.06
C ILE A 192 -8.59 -11.09 -15.13
N MET A 193 -7.97 -10.70 -14.02
CA MET A 193 -8.55 -9.70 -13.13
C MET A 193 -8.64 -8.31 -13.79
N LYS A 194 -7.62 -7.87 -14.53
CA LYS A 194 -7.71 -6.62 -15.32
C LYS A 194 -8.79 -6.69 -16.39
N ALA A 195 -8.90 -7.81 -17.10
CA ALA A 195 -9.93 -8.01 -18.10
C ALA A 195 -11.34 -7.97 -17.49
N ILE A 196 -11.54 -8.62 -16.35
CA ILE A 196 -12.80 -8.61 -15.59
C ILE A 196 -13.10 -7.20 -15.05
N LEU A 197 -12.10 -6.48 -14.52
CA LEU A 197 -12.26 -5.11 -14.03
C LEU A 197 -12.64 -4.14 -15.16
N ILE A 198 -11.97 -4.22 -16.30
CA ILE A 198 -12.30 -3.45 -17.52
C ILE A 198 -13.71 -3.80 -18.00
N PHE A 199 -14.06 -5.09 -18.00
CA PHE A 199 -15.37 -5.55 -18.46
C PHE A 199 -16.51 -5.12 -17.53
N THR A 200 -16.26 -5.05 -16.21
CA THR A 200 -17.25 -4.62 -15.22
C THR A 200 -17.40 -3.11 -15.16
N THR A 201 -16.32 -2.33 -15.35
CA THR A 201 -16.39 -0.86 -15.46
C THR A 201 -17.05 -0.40 -16.76
N ASN A 202 -16.88 -1.13 -17.88
CA ASN A 202 -17.52 -0.80 -19.16
C ASN A 202 -19.01 -1.16 -19.27
N ARG A 203 -19.62 -1.86 -18.30
CA ARG A 203 -21.07 -2.12 -18.33
C ARG A 203 -21.95 -0.90 -18.02
N LYS A 204 -21.38 0.28 -17.73
CA LYS A 204 -22.16 1.51 -17.52
C LYS A 204 -22.56 2.28 -18.81
N SER A 205 -22.25 1.78 -20.01
CA SER A 205 -22.81 2.31 -21.26
C SER A 205 -23.03 1.22 -22.32
N PRO A 206 -24.28 0.88 -22.71
CA PRO A 206 -24.52 -0.13 -23.73
C PRO A 206 -24.44 0.52 -25.12
N SER A 207 -23.26 0.55 -25.73
CA SER A 207 -23.13 0.77 -27.17
C SER A 207 -22.46 -0.44 -27.81
N ARG A 208 -23.26 -1.21 -28.54
CA ARG A 208 -22.88 -2.41 -29.32
C ARG A 208 -21.59 -2.17 -30.12
N ILE A 209 -20.52 -2.89 -29.78
CA ILE A 209 -19.37 -3.05 -30.67
C ILE A 209 -19.70 -4.19 -31.63
N LYS A 210 -19.85 -3.87 -32.93
CA LYS A 210 -19.88 -4.88 -34.00
C LYS A 210 -18.45 -5.35 -34.25
N VAL A 211 -18.21 -6.64 -34.11
CA VAL A 211 -16.97 -7.28 -34.54
C VAL A 211 -17.11 -7.60 -36.03
N GLU A 212 -16.38 -6.89 -36.89
CA GLU A 212 -16.17 -7.33 -38.28
C GLU A 212 -14.97 -8.26 -38.33
N GLU A 213 -15.20 -9.53 -38.64
CA GLU A 213 -14.15 -10.48 -39.02
C GLU A 213 -13.57 -10.08 -40.39
N ARG A 214 -12.28 -9.78 -40.43
CA ARG A 214 -11.48 -9.89 -41.66
C ARG A 214 -10.19 -10.63 -41.35
N LEU A 215 -10.26 -11.96 -41.41
CA LEU A 215 -9.09 -12.79 -41.66
C LEU A 215 -8.88 -12.86 -43.17
N LYS A 216 -7.77 -12.29 -43.68
CA LYS A 216 -7.25 -12.65 -45.01
C LYS A 216 -6.10 -13.64 -44.81
N PRO A 217 -6.09 -14.79 -45.49
CA PRO A 217 -4.98 -15.72 -45.42
C PRO A 217 -3.77 -15.16 -46.18
N LEU A 218 -2.57 -15.27 -45.58
CA LEU A 218 -1.31 -15.08 -46.29
C LEU A 218 -1.12 -16.28 -47.24
N SER A 219 -1.12 -16.03 -48.54
CA SER A 219 -0.59 -16.95 -49.54
C SER A 219 0.94 -16.85 -49.56
N ILE A 220 1.61 -17.96 -49.27
CA ILE A 220 3.06 -18.11 -49.42
C ILE A 220 3.34 -18.48 -50.88
N SER A 221 4.22 -17.72 -51.53
CA SER A 221 4.94 -18.11 -52.75
C SER A 221 6.35 -17.57 -52.68
#